data_AF-A0A1T2ZAH5-F1
#
_entry.id   AF-A0A1T2ZAH5-F1
#
_cell.length_a   1.000
_cell.length_b   1.000
_cell.length_c   1.000
_cell.angle_alpha   90.00
_cell.angle_beta   90.00
_cell.angle_gamma   90.00
#
_symmetry.space_group_name_H-M   'P 1'
#
loop_
_entity.id
_entity.type
_entity.pdbx_description
1 polymer ?
#
loop_
_entity_poly.entity_id
_entity_poly.type
_entity_poly.pdbx_seq_one_letter_code
_entity_poly.pdbx_strand_id
1 'polypeptide(L)'
;MSLTGCARPPIEVVQSVPASFTDYRLQTLAQIERNRHFQNPDHTLELAWNAPREWVPTQPNGRGVLLVHGLGDSPGSFVDIATQLASDGYRVRTVLLPGHGTQPADMLDVDINDWRRTVEQQVALLRKDVEHVYLGGFSTGANLVVDYAIDDQSIAGLLLFSPAFKSNVPFDWVLPWLARVKPWLRQPTSAAPQQTSLRYQNVPTNGFAQFYLSSTAVRSKLAVHGFNRPVLVVSAAHDSVVDVAYVRDTFNQRFPNPASRMIWYGNLSSELQSPRMLVRSDQLPAEHISQFSHMGVLFSPDNPQYGRQGNQRLCWNGQSDIAYQQCQTGGPVWYSDWGYREPGRVHARLTYNPYFAWQAQIMAQVLEAGAQTHSGAENTR
;
A
#
# COMPACT_ATOMS: atom_id res chain seq x y z
N MET A 1 -6.51 10.89 51.54
CA MET A 1 -5.36 10.96 50.62
C MET A 1 -5.90 10.86 49.20
N SER A 2 -6.05 11.99 48.52
CA SER A 2 -6.46 12.04 47.11
C SER A 2 -5.23 11.81 46.24
N LEU A 3 -5.23 10.74 45.45
CA LEU A 3 -4.24 10.52 44.40
C LEU A 3 -4.70 11.28 43.16
N THR A 4 -4.22 12.52 43.03
CA THR A 4 -4.33 13.32 41.80
C THR A 4 -3.40 12.69 40.75
N GLY A 5 -3.97 11.85 39.88
CA GLY A 5 -3.26 11.36 38.70
C GLY A 5 -2.98 12.50 37.74
N CYS A 6 -1.70 12.77 37.47
CA CYS A 6 -1.29 13.69 36.41
C CYS A 6 -1.62 13.05 35.05
N ALA A 7 -2.84 13.24 34.56
CA ALA A 7 -3.14 13.05 33.16
C ALA A 7 -2.40 14.13 32.37
N ARG A 8 -1.39 13.74 31.58
CA ARG A 8 -0.85 14.61 30.53
C ARG A 8 -2.04 14.98 29.61
N PRO A 9 -2.28 16.27 29.35
CA PRO A 9 -3.27 16.63 28.33
C PRO A 9 -2.85 15.99 27.00
N PRO A 10 -3.79 15.48 26.20
CA PRO A 10 -3.47 15.04 24.85
C PRO A 10 -2.80 16.20 24.14
N ILE A 11 -1.65 15.94 23.52
CA ILE A 11 -1.04 16.90 22.60
C ILE A 11 -2.00 16.96 21.41
N GLU A 12 -2.94 17.91 21.42
CA GLU A 12 -3.63 18.33 20.21
C GLU A 12 -2.58 18.94 19.30
N VAL A 13 -1.92 18.11 18.51
CA VAL A 13 -1.30 18.58 17.28
C VAL A 13 -2.48 18.85 16.35
N VAL A 14 -3.06 20.05 16.45
CA VAL A 14 -3.87 20.59 15.37
C VAL A 14 -2.90 20.79 14.21
N GLN A 15 -2.67 19.73 13.44
CA GLN A 15 -1.98 19.84 12.17
C GLN A 15 -2.86 20.73 11.31
N SER A 16 -2.39 21.95 11.03
CA SER A 16 -3.08 22.87 10.15
C SER A 16 -3.28 22.18 8.81
N VAL A 17 -4.49 22.31 8.25
CA VAL A 17 -4.77 21.78 6.91
C VAL A 17 -3.80 22.45 5.94
N PRO A 18 -2.96 21.70 5.21
CA PRO A 18 -1.98 22.29 4.32
C PRO A 18 -2.68 23.04 3.19
N ALA A 19 -2.22 24.26 2.89
CA ALA A 19 -2.85 25.11 1.86
C ALA A 19 -2.62 24.58 0.44
N SER A 20 -1.49 23.89 0.22
CA SER A 20 -1.10 23.25 -1.04
C SER A 20 -0.39 21.91 -0.80
N PHE A 21 -0.21 21.12 -1.86
CA PHE A 21 0.59 19.89 -1.78
C PHE A 21 2.06 20.19 -1.45
N THR A 22 2.58 21.31 -1.95
CA THR A 22 3.95 21.76 -1.62
C THR A 22 4.09 22.03 -0.13
N ASP A 23 3.14 22.73 0.48
CA ASP A 23 3.15 22.99 1.92
C ASP A 23 3.07 21.68 2.73
N TYR A 24 2.19 20.76 2.31
CA TYR A 24 2.10 19.43 2.91
C TYR A 24 3.45 18.69 2.86
N ARG A 25 4.13 18.70 1.71
CA ARG A 25 5.44 18.07 1.55
C ARG A 25 6.50 18.72 2.42
N LEU A 26 6.57 20.05 2.47
CA LEU A 26 7.55 20.76 3.29
C LEU A 26 7.36 20.49 4.79
N GLN A 27 6.11 20.55 5.27
CA GLN A 27 5.78 20.21 6.67
C GLN A 27 6.14 18.76 6.99
N THR A 28 5.85 17.84 6.07
CA THR A 28 6.15 16.42 6.26
C THR A 28 7.66 16.14 6.26
N LEU A 29 8.43 16.76 5.36
CA LEU A 29 9.89 16.66 5.35
C LEU A 29 10.48 17.12 6.69
N ALA A 30 10.04 18.27 7.20
CA ALA A 30 10.50 18.79 8.49
C ALA A 30 10.11 17.88 9.67
N GLN A 31 9.00 17.12 9.57
CA GLN A 31 8.66 16.10 10.56
C GLN A 31 9.58 14.88 10.47
N ILE A 32 9.83 14.39 9.25
CA ILE A 32 10.71 13.22 9.03
C ILE A 32 12.14 13.54 9.49
N GLU A 33 12.69 14.69 9.08
CA GLU A 33 14.04 15.12 9.48
C GLU A 33 14.23 15.17 11.00
N ARG A 34 13.19 15.59 11.73
CA ARG A 34 13.24 15.69 13.20
C ARG A 34 13.03 14.36 13.91
N ASN A 35 12.14 13.50 13.41
CA ASN A 35 11.61 12.39 14.19
C ASN A 35 12.02 11.01 13.64
N ARG A 36 12.55 10.93 12.42
CA ARG A 36 12.96 9.66 11.83
C ARG A 36 14.24 9.15 12.47
N HIS A 37 14.23 7.89 12.88
CA HIS A 37 15.46 7.15 13.16
C HIS A 37 16.07 6.69 11.82
N PHE A 38 16.97 7.48 11.24
CA PHE A 38 17.58 7.17 9.95
C PHE A 38 18.37 5.85 10.00
N GLN A 39 18.32 5.09 8.91
CA GLN A 39 18.95 3.76 8.81
C GLN A 39 20.30 3.80 8.09
N ASN A 40 20.64 4.89 7.41
CA ASN A 40 21.92 5.12 6.75
C ASN A 40 22.46 6.52 7.11
N PRO A 41 23.79 6.75 7.00
CA PRO A 41 24.37 8.08 7.20
C PRO A 41 23.96 9.11 6.14
N ASP A 42 23.75 8.69 4.89
CA ASP A 42 23.17 9.55 3.85
C ASP A 42 21.65 9.47 3.92
N HIS A 43 21.04 10.54 4.43
CA HIS A 43 19.61 10.61 4.67
C HIS A 43 18.80 10.94 3.39
N THR A 44 19.46 11.30 2.28
CA THR A 44 18.80 11.86 1.09
C THR A 44 17.77 10.91 0.50
N LEU A 45 18.14 9.64 0.33
CA LEU A 45 17.25 8.62 -0.21
C LEU A 45 16.09 8.31 0.75
N GLU A 46 16.38 8.23 2.06
CA GLU A 46 15.36 7.99 3.08
C GLU A 46 14.34 9.12 3.15
N LEU A 47 14.79 10.37 3.10
CA LEU A 47 13.89 11.52 3.01
C LEU A 47 13.04 11.47 1.74
N ALA A 48 13.65 11.15 0.60
CA ALA A 48 12.95 11.07 -0.68
C ALA A 48 11.86 9.98 -0.69
N TRP A 49 12.09 8.85 -0.02
CA TRP A 49 11.13 7.75 0.06
C TRP A 49 10.04 7.95 1.11
N ASN A 50 10.37 8.56 2.24
CA ASN A 50 9.40 8.70 3.32
C ASN A 50 8.55 9.97 3.16
N ALA A 51 8.98 10.96 2.38
CA ALA A 51 8.20 12.16 2.14
C ALA A 51 7.17 12.01 1.00
N PRO A 52 5.97 12.60 1.13
CA PRO A 52 4.95 12.61 0.09
C PRO A 52 5.48 13.33 -1.15
N ARG A 53 5.22 12.80 -2.35
CA ARG A 53 5.82 13.31 -3.59
C ARG A 53 4.78 13.56 -4.65
N GLU A 54 5.05 14.56 -5.50
CA GLU A 54 4.28 14.84 -6.70
C GLU A 54 5.13 14.58 -7.94
N TRP A 55 4.48 14.02 -8.96
CA TRP A 55 4.98 13.93 -10.33
C TRP A 55 4.04 14.76 -11.21
N VAL A 56 4.60 15.78 -11.84
CA VAL A 56 3.89 16.61 -12.82
C VAL A 56 4.30 16.11 -14.21
N PRO A 57 3.34 15.62 -15.04
CA PRO A 57 3.63 15.10 -16.36
C PRO A 57 4.03 16.25 -17.30
N THR A 58 4.92 15.96 -18.25
CA THR A 58 5.30 16.94 -19.29
C THR A 58 4.19 17.19 -20.30
N GLN A 59 3.34 16.19 -20.53
CA GLN A 59 2.14 16.26 -21.38
C GLN A 59 0.93 15.84 -20.55
N PRO A 60 0.29 16.77 -19.82
CA PRO A 60 -0.83 16.45 -18.94
C PRO A 60 -2.07 16.02 -19.74
N ASN A 61 -2.73 14.95 -19.28
CA ASN A 61 -3.96 14.43 -19.86
C ASN A 61 -5.24 14.92 -19.13
N GLY A 62 -5.11 15.92 -18.24
CA GLY A 62 -6.19 16.47 -17.41
C GLY A 62 -6.55 15.63 -16.18
N ARG A 63 -5.91 14.48 -15.95
CA ARG A 63 -6.30 13.52 -14.90
C ARG A 63 -5.24 13.42 -13.80
N GLY A 64 -5.69 13.17 -12.59
CA GLY A 64 -4.84 13.02 -11.40
C GLY A 64 -4.99 11.67 -10.72
N VAL A 65 -3.92 11.17 -10.11
CA VAL A 65 -3.95 9.95 -9.27
C VAL A 65 -3.38 10.25 -7.88
N LEU A 66 -4.16 9.98 -6.84
CA LEU A 66 -3.67 9.97 -5.45
C LEU A 66 -3.34 8.55 -5.02
N LEU A 67 -2.11 8.29 -4.58
CA LEU A 67 -1.62 6.97 -4.17
C LEU A 67 -1.39 6.91 -2.66
N VAL A 68 -2.02 5.94 -1.98
CA VAL A 68 -2.03 5.77 -0.53
C VAL A 68 -1.37 4.45 -0.13
N HIS A 69 -0.29 4.51 0.65
CA HIS A 69 0.50 3.32 1.02
C HIS A 69 -0.17 2.47 2.12
N GLY A 70 0.38 1.28 2.35
CA GLY A 70 -0.08 0.33 3.36
C GLY A 70 0.49 0.59 4.76
N LEU A 71 0.00 -0.16 5.75
CA LEU A 71 0.47 -0.10 7.14
C LEU A 71 1.97 -0.41 7.22
N GLY A 72 2.72 0.45 7.91
CA GLY A 72 4.17 0.32 8.07
C GLY A 72 4.98 0.67 6.83
N ASP A 73 4.33 1.07 5.74
CA ASP A 73 5.00 1.45 4.49
C ASP A 73 5.18 2.98 4.38
N SER A 74 5.62 3.46 3.22
CA SER A 74 5.85 4.88 2.95
C SER A 74 5.49 5.27 1.50
N PRO A 75 5.41 6.58 1.18
CA PRO A 75 5.19 7.06 -0.18
C PRO A 75 6.09 6.44 -1.25
N GLY A 76 7.33 6.09 -0.88
CA GLY A 76 8.33 5.51 -1.76
C GLY A 76 7.94 4.17 -2.36
N SER A 77 7.00 3.43 -1.74
CA SER A 77 6.49 2.17 -2.31
C SER A 77 5.75 2.33 -3.63
N PHE A 78 5.34 3.54 -3.98
CA PHE A 78 4.70 3.83 -5.25
C PHE A 78 5.62 4.47 -6.28
N VAL A 79 6.93 4.59 -6.03
CA VAL A 79 7.84 5.34 -6.92
C VAL A 79 7.78 4.88 -8.37
N ASP A 80 7.72 3.57 -8.63
CA ASP A 80 7.68 3.02 -9.98
C ASP A 80 6.28 3.18 -10.61
N ILE A 81 5.22 2.87 -9.86
CA ILE A 81 3.82 3.07 -10.32
C ILE A 81 3.56 4.54 -10.65
N ALA A 82 4.00 5.46 -9.79
CA ALA A 82 3.81 6.89 -9.97
C ALA A 82 4.59 7.43 -11.17
N THR A 83 5.81 6.93 -11.38
CA THR A 83 6.63 7.29 -12.54
C THR A 83 5.97 6.83 -13.84
N GLN A 84 5.45 5.60 -13.87
CA GLN A 84 4.71 5.08 -15.02
C GLN A 84 3.43 5.87 -15.31
N LEU A 85 2.61 6.15 -14.29
CA LEU A 85 1.40 6.96 -14.46
C LEU A 85 1.72 8.38 -14.95
N ALA A 86 2.81 8.97 -14.45
CA ALA A 86 3.24 10.29 -14.90
C ALA A 86 3.75 10.28 -16.35
N SER A 87 4.40 9.21 -16.82
CA SER A 87 4.75 9.07 -18.24
C SER A 87 3.52 8.93 -19.13
N ASP A 88 2.41 8.42 -18.59
CA ASP A 88 1.12 8.32 -19.28
C ASP A 88 0.28 9.61 -19.20
N GLY A 89 0.86 10.70 -18.68
CA GLY A 89 0.26 12.03 -18.66
C GLY A 89 -0.56 12.36 -17.40
N TYR A 90 -0.57 11.50 -16.38
CA TYR A 90 -1.30 11.75 -15.13
C TYR A 90 -0.48 12.63 -14.18
N ARG A 91 -1.14 13.56 -13.49
CA ARG A 91 -0.56 14.22 -12.30
C ARG A 91 -0.67 13.29 -11.10
N VAL A 92 0.45 12.84 -10.55
CA VAL A 92 0.45 11.80 -9.50
C VAL A 92 0.92 12.37 -8.18
N ARG A 93 0.22 12.05 -7.09
CA ARG A 93 0.62 12.39 -5.72
C ARG A 93 0.66 11.14 -4.85
N THR A 94 1.71 10.98 -4.06
CA THR A 94 1.78 10.00 -2.96
C THR A 94 1.63 10.73 -1.62
N VAL A 95 0.95 10.10 -0.67
CA VAL A 95 0.72 10.66 0.67
C VAL A 95 1.45 9.86 1.73
N LEU A 96 1.90 10.53 2.79
CA LEU A 96 2.39 9.88 4.01
C LEU A 96 1.28 9.87 5.06
N LEU A 97 0.84 8.68 5.46
CA LEU A 97 -0.15 8.53 6.53
C LEU A 97 0.47 8.83 7.91
N PRO A 98 -0.23 9.57 8.80
CA PRO A 98 0.22 9.80 10.17
C PRO A 98 0.74 8.53 10.88
N GLY A 99 1.84 8.69 11.63
CA GLY A 99 2.60 7.63 12.31
C GLY A 99 3.58 6.84 11.42
N HIS A 100 3.59 7.06 10.11
CA HIS A 100 4.53 6.44 9.19
C HIS A 100 5.71 7.36 8.85
N GLY A 101 6.74 6.81 8.23
CA GLY A 101 7.86 7.56 7.67
C GLY A 101 8.92 8.02 8.67
N THR A 102 8.66 7.88 9.97
CA THR A 102 9.54 8.31 11.07
C THR A 102 10.11 7.11 11.84
N GLN A 103 9.38 6.58 12.81
CA GLN A 103 9.73 5.41 13.59
C GLN A 103 8.48 4.62 13.99
N PRO A 104 8.58 3.30 14.23
CA PRO A 104 7.42 2.47 14.59
C PRO A 104 6.64 2.96 15.81
N ALA A 105 7.32 3.56 16.79
CA ALA A 105 6.69 4.06 18.01
C ALA A 105 5.67 5.18 17.75
N ASP A 106 5.79 5.92 16.65
CA ASP A 106 4.86 7.01 16.32
C ASP A 106 3.47 6.48 15.90
N MET A 107 3.30 5.16 15.75
CA MET A 107 2.01 4.50 15.55
C MET A 107 1.33 4.06 16.87
N LEU A 108 1.91 4.38 18.03
CA LEU A 108 1.28 4.00 19.30
C LEU A 108 -0.06 4.71 19.50
N ASP A 109 -0.18 5.95 19.04
CA ASP A 109 -1.33 6.83 19.31
C ASP A 109 -2.12 7.25 18.06
N VAL A 110 -1.85 6.64 16.90
CA VAL A 110 -2.59 6.95 15.66
C VAL A 110 -4.04 6.46 15.71
N ASP A 111 -4.92 7.22 15.04
CA ASP A 111 -6.31 6.85 14.80
C ASP A 111 -6.59 6.74 13.30
N ILE A 112 -7.43 5.77 12.90
CA ILE A 112 -7.84 5.62 11.50
C ILE A 112 -8.44 6.91 10.90
N ASN A 113 -9.08 7.74 11.71
CA ASN A 113 -9.66 9.00 11.23
C ASN A 113 -8.58 10.01 10.87
N ASP A 114 -7.36 9.94 11.43
CA ASP A 114 -6.21 10.72 10.95
C ASP A 114 -5.85 10.34 9.51
N TRP A 115 -5.87 9.04 9.22
CA TRP A 115 -5.58 8.51 7.88
C TRP A 115 -6.68 8.90 6.89
N ARG A 116 -7.96 8.80 7.28
CA ARG A 116 -9.10 9.25 6.47
C ARG A 116 -9.03 10.74 6.16
N ARG A 117 -8.75 11.58 7.17
CA ARG A 117 -8.56 13.01 6.99
C ARG A 117 -7.43 13.32 6.01
N THR A 118 -6.33 12.57 6.09
CA THR A 118 -5.22 12.71 5.12
C THR A 118 -5.72 12.42 3.69
N VAL A 119 -6.44 11.33 3.47
CA VAL A 119 -7.00 11.02 2.14
C VAL A 119 -7.94 12.12 1.66
N GLU A 120 -8.90 12.54 2.49
CA GLU A 120 -9.87 13.59 2.17
C GLU A 120 -9.20 14.90 1.76
N GLN A 121 -8.27 15.39 2.59
CA GLN A 121 -7.54 16.63 2.34
C GLN A 121 -6.73 16.57 1.05
N GLN A 122 -6.05 15.45 0.79
CA GLN A 122 -5.19 15.32 -0.37
C GLN A 122 -5.99 15.10 -1.66
N VAL A 123 -7.17 14.47 -1.60
CA VAL A 123 -8.14 14.47 -2.70
C VAL A 123 -8.62 15.88 -2.99
N ALA A 124 -9.01 16.65 -1.97
CA ALA A 124 -9.47 18.02 -2.14
C ALA A 124 -8.39 18.94 -2.75
N LEU A 125 -7.12 18.74 -2.40
CA LEU A 125 -6.01 19.45 -3.03
C LEU A 125 -5.80 19.01 -4.48
N LEU A 126 -5.85 17.71 -4.78
CA LEU A 126 -5.66 17.20 -6.15
C LEU A 126 -6.76 17.67 -7.11
N ARG A 127 -8.01 17.78 -6.63
CA ARG A 127 -9.13 18.31 -7.42
C ARG A 127 -8.95 19.74 -7.92
N LYS A 128 -8.12 20.55 -7.27
CA LYS A 128 -7.82 21.92 -7.72
C LYS A 128 -6.92 21.94 -8.95
N ASP A 129 -6.23 20.84 -9.21
CA ASP A 129 -5.14 20.73 -10.16
C ASP A 129 -5.46 19.88 -11.39
N VAL A 130 -6.58 19.14 -11.37
CA VAL A 130 -6.99 18.18 -12.40
C VAL A 130 -8.51 18.13 -12.56
N GLU A 131 -8.97 17.71 -13.73
CA GLU A 131 -10.41 17.58 -14.06
C GLU A 131 -11.01 16.30 -13.48
N HIS A 132 -10.25 15.20 -13.51
CA HIS A 132 -10.71 13.89 -13.04
C HIS A 132 -9.71 13.28 -12.06
N VAL A 133 -10.21 12.81 -10.92
CA VAL A 133 -9.38 12.21 -9.86
C VAL A 133 -9.60 10.71 -9.79
N TYR A 134 -8.52 9.96 -9.86
CA TYR A 134 -8.45 8.53 -9.57
C TYR A 134 -7.73 8.33 -8.24
N LEU A 135 -8.07 7.25 -7.53
CA LEU A 135 -7.37 6.90 -6.29
C LEU A 135 -6.70 5.53 -6.44
N GLY A 136 -5.50 5.39 -5.91
CA GLY A 136 -4.82 4.11 -5.80
C GLY A 136 -4.37 3.84 -4.38
N GLY A 137 -4.38 2.57 -4.00
CA GLY A 137 -4.06 2.17 -2.64
C GLY A 137 -3.39 0.81 -2.58
N PHE A 138 -2.42 0.69 -1.68
CA PHE A 138 -1.75 -0.58 -1.38
C PHE A 138 -2.18 -1.07 0.00
N SER A 139 -2.62 -2.33 0.10
CA SER A 139 -2.95 -2.96 1.39
C SER A 139 -3.95 -2.11 2.21
N THR A 140 -3.59 -1.63 3.40
CA THR A 140 -4.39 -0.69 4.21
C THR A 140 -4.80 0.56 3.42
N GLY A 141 -3.93 1.10 2.56
CA GLY A 141 -4.25 2.24 1.71
C GLY A 141 -5.36 1.94 0.72
N ALA A 142 -5.48 0.69 0.25
CA ALA A 142 -6.60 0.26 -0.60
C ALA A 142 -7.93 0.32 0.16
N ASN A 143 -7.94 -0.03 1.45
CA ASN A 143 -9.13 0.10 2.30
C ASN A 143 -9.57 1.56 2.39
N LEU A 144 -8.63 2.47 2.64
CA LEU A 144 -8.90 3.90 2.81
C LEU A 144 -9.44 4.56 1.53
N VAL A 145 -8.84 4.26 0.36
CA VAL A 145 -9.31 4.85 -0.90
C VAL A 145 -10.66 4.31 -1.34
N VAL A 146 -10.96 3.03 -1.08
CA VAL A 146 -12.29 2.47 -1.35
C VAL A 146 -13.33 3.03 -0.38
N ASP A 147 -12.99 3.14 0.91
CA ASP A 147 -13.84 3.75 1.94
C ASP A 147 -14.24 5.18 1.55
N TYR A 148 -13.30 5.98 1.05
CA TYR A 148 -13.59 7.32 0.53
C TYR A 148 -14.40 7.30 -0.77
N ALA A 149 -13.97 6.52 -1.77
CA ALA A 149 -14.50 6.60 -3.13
C ALA A 149 -15.92 6.05 -3.30
N ILE A 150 -16.38 5.16 -2.40
CA ILE A 150 -17.77 4.69 -2.39
C ILE A 150 -18.75 5.84 -2.18
N ASP A 151 -18.40 6.80 -1.30
CA ASP A 151 -19.28 7.92 -0.96
C ASP A 151 -19.16 9.09 -1.95
N ASP A 152 -18.09 9.14 -2.74
CA ASP A 152 -17.81 10.24 -3.65
C ASP A 152 -17.90 9.80 -5.12
N GLN A 153 -18.99 10.17 -5.79
CA GLN A 153 -19.25 9.82 -7.19
C GLN A 153 -18.31 10.49 -8.20
N SER A 154 -17.57 11.52 -7.80
CA SER A 154 -16.65 12.23 -8.70
C SER A 154 -15.29 11.53 -8.87
N ILE A 155 -14.98 10.53 -8.03
CA ILE A 155 -13.77 9.71 -8.22
C ILE A 155 -13.93 8.88 -9.49
N ALA A 156 -13.01 8.95 -10.44
CA ALA A 156 -13.19 8.37 -11.76
C ALA A 156 -12.88 6.87 -11.85
N GLY A 157 -12.10 6.34 -10.90
CA GLY A 157 -11.73 4.94 -10.86
C GLY A 157 -10.73 4.63 -9.76
N LEU A 158 -10.42 3.35 -9.60
CA LEU A 158 -9.56 2.85 -8.53
C LEU A 158 -8.42 1.96 -9.02
N LEU A 159 -7.25 2.08 -8.39
CA LEU A 159 -6.09 1.22 -8.57
C LEU A 159 -5.73 0.52 -7.25
N LEU A 160 -6.13 -0.74 -7.09
CA LEU A 160 -6.03 -1.46 -5.83
C LEU A 160 -4.93 -2.53 -5.90
N PHE A 161 -3.86 -2.34 -5.13
CA PHE A 161 -2.73 -3.27 -5.07
C PHE A 161 -2.77 -4.05 -3.76
N SER A 162 -2.86 -5.38 -3.86
CA SER A 162 -2.97 -6.30 -2.72
C SER A 162 -3.95 -5.80 -1.64
N PRO A 163 -5.22 -5.48 -2.00
CA PRO A 163 -6.13 -4.79 -1.10
C PRO A 163 -6.41 -5.63 0.15
N ALA A 164 -6.29 -5.01 1.32
CA ALA A 164 -6.37 -5.72 2.59
C ALA A 164 -7.77 -5.67 3.21
N PHE A 165 -8.78 -6.02 2.41
CA PHE A 165 -10.19 -5.99 2.83
C PHE A 165 -10.47 -6.94 3.98
N LYS A 166 -9.77 -8.07 4.06
CA LYS A 166 -9.87 -9.04 5.15
C LYS A 166 -8.49 -9.66 5.36
N SER A 167 -8.08 -9.81 6.63
CA SER A 167 -6.81 -10.46 6.98
C SER A 167 -6.95 -11.97 7.10
N ASN A 168 -5.85 -12.69 6.92
CA ASN A 168 -5.75 -14.12 7.24
C ASN A 168 -5.53 -14.39 8.73
N VAL A 169 -5.27 -13.35 9.54
CA VAL A 169 -4.98 -13.51 10.97
C VAL A 169 -6.27 -13.86 11.73
N PRO A 170 -6.31 -15.01 12.43
CA PRO A 170 -7.47 -15.36 13.23
C PRO A 170 -7.57 -14.44 14.46
N PHE A 171 -8.80 -14.09 14.84
CA PHE A 171 -9.11 -13.24 16.01
C PHE A 171 -8.50 -11.82 15.97
N ASP A 172 -8.21 -11.30 14.78
CA ASP A 172 -7.78 -9.91 14.57
C ASP A 172 -8.73 -8.86 15.18
N TRP A 173 -10.01 -9.19 15.33
CA TRP A 173 -11.02 -8.36 16.01
C TRP A 173 -10.69 -8.01 17.48
N VAL A 174 -9.80 -8.76 18.14
CA VAL A 174 -9.36 -8.48 19.52
C VAL A 174 -8.36 -7.33 19.58
N LEU A 175 -7.68 -7.01 18.46
CA LEU A 175 -6.57 -6.05 18.42
C LEU A 175 -6.90 -4.67 18.99
N PRO A 176 -8.07 -4.03 18.74
CA PRO A 176 -8.40 -2.73 19.33
C PRO A 176 -8.45 -2.72 20.86
N TRP A 177 -8.84 -3.85 21.47
CA TRP A 177 -8.84 -4.01 22.92
C TRP A 177 -7.43 -4.34 23.43
N LEU A 178 -6.74 -5.23 22.72
CA LEU A 178 -5.38 -5.65 23.07
C LEU A 178 -4.38 -4.50 23.02
N ALA A 179 -4.55 -3.55 22.09
CA ALA A 179 -3.68 -2.38 21.97
C ALA A 179 -3.61 -1.54 23.25
N ARG A 180 -4.68 -1.52 24.06
CA ARG A 180 -4.74 -0.76 25.33
C ARG A 180 -3.94 -1.39 26.46
N VAL A 181 -3.67 -2.70 26.39
CA VAL A 181 -3.01 -3.46 27.46
C VAL A 181 -1.63 -3.97 27.07
N LYS A 182 -1.41 -4.22 25.77
CA LYS A 182 -0.14 -4.71 25.22
C LYS A 182 0.23 -3.84 24.00
N PRO A 183 0.97 -2.74 24.21
CA PRO A 183 1.31 -1.80 23.13
C PRO A 183 2.15 -2.41 21.99
N TRP A 184 2.90 -3.48 22.28
CA TRP A 184 3.75 -4.18 21.33
C TRP A 184 3.48 -5.69 21.35
N LEU A 185 3.01 -6.25 20.24
CA LEU A 185 2.91 -7.71 20.07
C LEU A 185 4.31 -8.35 20.07
N ARG A 186 5.23 -7.75 19.32
CA ARG A 186 6.68 -8.02 19.35
C ARG A 186 7.40 -6.84 19.98
N GLN A 187 8.08 -7.09 21.10
CA GLN A 187 8.82 -6.05 21.81
C GLN A 187 9.92 -5.44 20.91
N PRO A 188 10.09 -4.10 20.92
CA PRO A 188 11.06 -3.41 20.08
C PRO A 188 12.53 -3.69 20.49
N THR A 189 12.75 -4.33 21.64
CA THR A 189 14.05 -4.78 22.14
C THR A 189 14.52 -6.11 21.55
N SER A 190 13.73 -6.73 20.67
CA SER A 190 14.13 -7.97 19.99
C SER A 190 15.29 -7.73 19.01
N ALA A 191 16.17 -8.72 18.82
CA ALA A 191 17.29 -8.66 17.87
C ALA A 191 16.85 -8.50 16.39
N ALA A 192 15.56 -8.69 16.11
CA ALA A 192 14.99 -8.49 14.79
C ALA A 192 14.83 -6.99 14.48
N PRO A 193 15.20 -6.56 13.27
CA PRO A 193 15.16 -5.16 12.88
C PRO A 193 13.75 -4.54 13.02
N GLN A 194 13.72 -3.25 13.39
CA GLN A 194 12.47 -2.51 13.63
C GLN A 194 11.96 -1.81 12.37
N GLN A 195 12.88 -1.32 11.53
CA GLN A 195 12.56 -0.67 10.28
C GLN A 195 13.73 -0.74 9.30
N THR A 196 13.46 -0.29 8.09
CA THR A 196 14.40 -0.12 6.99
C THR A 196 14.31 1.33 6.49
N SER A 197 15.14 1.68 5.52
CA SER A 197 15.14 2.99 4.86
C SER A 197 13.77 3.40 4.28
N LEU A 198 12.90 2.44 3.97
CA LEU A 198 11.61 2.70 3.31
C LEU A 198 10.40 2.30 4.15
N ARG A 199 10.50 1.25 4.99
CA ARG A 199 9.35 0.67 5.70
C ARG A 199 9.69 0.19 7.09
N TYR A 200 8.68 0.13 7.95
CA TYR A 200 8.72 -0.54 9.24
C TYR A 200 8.69 -2.07 9.06
N GLN A 201 9.38 -2.76 9.96
CA GLN A 201 9.38 -4.22 10.11
C GLN A 201 8.80 -4.66 11.45
N ASN A 202 8.55 -3.71 12.35
CA ASN A 202 7.70 -3.87 13.50
C ASN A 202 6.62 -2.79 13.48
N VAL A 203 5.41 -3.14 13.87
CA VAL A 203 4.32 -2.21 14.03
C VAL A 203 3.75 -2.40 15.45
N PRO A 204 3.45 -1.34 16.20
CA PRO A 204 2.73 -1.44 17.46
C PRO A 204 1.38 -2.16 17.30
N THR A 205 0.88 -2.72 18.39
CA THR A 205 -0.45 -3.35 18.42
C THR A 205 -1.55 -2.38 17.97
N ASN A 206 -1.42 -1.08 18.30
CA ASN A 206 -2.39 -0.07 17.84
C ASN A 206 -2.38 0.09 16.31
N GLY A 207 -1.22 0.05 15.64
CA GLY A 207 -1.18 0.10 14.17
C GLY A 207 -1.95 -1.06 13.53
N PHE A 208 -1.83 -2.27 14.08
CA PHE A 208 -2.64 -3.41 13.64
C PHE A 208 -4.13 -3.25 13.97
N ALA A 209 -4.48 -2.64 15.11
CA ALA A 209 -5.86 -2.33 15.46
C ALA A 209 -6.50 -1.35 14.46
N GLN A 210 -5.81 -0.27 14.10
CA GLN A 210 -6.30 0.70 13.11
C GLN A 210 -6.43 0.07 11.72
N PHE A 211 -5.51 -0.84 11.36
CA PHE A 211 -5.68 -1.66 10.16
C PHE A 211 -6.97 -2.49 10.20
N TYR A 212 -7.23 -3.23 11.28
CA TYR A 212 -8.48 -3.99 11.44
C TYR A 212 -9.73 -3.11 11.32
N LEU A 213 -9.71 -1.90 11.92
CA LEU A 213 -10.80 -0.95 11.82
C LEU A 213 -11.02 -0.49 10.37
N SER A 214 -9.95 -0.29 9.59
CA SER A 214 -10.04 0.09 8.17
C SER A 214 -10.64 -1.03 7.32
N SER A 215 -10.22 -2.26 7.56
CA SER A 215 -10.76 -3.46 6.92
C SER A 215 -12.25 -3.64 7.26
N THR A 216 -12.63 -3.41 8.51
CA THR A 216 -14.04 -3.52 8.92
C THR A 216 -14.90 -2.43 8.29
N ALA A 217 -14.42 -1.19 8.26
CA ALA A 217 -15.16 -0.09 7.64
C ALA A 217 -15.41 -0.32 6.14
N VAL A 218 -14.37 -0.68 5.38
CA VAL A 218 -14.50 -0.90 3.94
C VAL A 218 -15.39 -2.11 3.63
N ARG A 219 -15.30 -3.20 4.40
CA ARG A 219 -16.18 -4.36 4.24
C ARG A 219 -17.64 -4.01 4.49
N SER A 220 -17.92 -3.26 5.56
CA SER A 220 -19.29 -2.82 5.87
C SER A 220 -19.90 -1.99 4.75
N LYS A 221 -19.12 -1.08 4.15
CA LYS A 221 -19.57 -0.31 2.99
C LYS A 221 -19.79 -1.19 1.76
N LEU A 222 -18.81 -2.05 1.43
CA LEU A 222 -18.91 -2.95 0.27
C LEU A 222 -20.03 -3.98 0.40
N ALA A 223 -20.47 -4.32 1.61
CA ALA A 223 -21.62 -5.20 1.83
C ALA A 223 -22.93 -4.59 1.29
N VAL A 224 -23.04 -3.25 1.30
CA VAL A 224 -24.24 -2.51 0.90
C VAL A 224 -24.08 -1.88 -0.48
N HIS A 225 -22.89 -1.36 -0.79
CA HIS A 225 -22.63 -0.57 -1.99
C HIS A 225 -21.57 -1.23 -2.89
N GLY A 226 -21.83 -1.22 -4.21
CA GLY A 226 -20.81 -1.51 -5.21
C GLY A 226 -20.12 -0.22 -5.67
N PHE A 227 -19.01 -0.37 -6.39
CA PHE A 227 -18.33 0.73 -7.09
C PHE A 227 -18.38 0.46 -8.60
N ASN A 228 -19.23 1.22 -9.30
CA ASN A 228 -19.61 0.97 -10.70
C ASN A 228 -18.69 1.63 -11.73
N ARG A 229 -17.63 2.28 -11.28
CA ARG A 229 -16.60 2.89 -12.13
C ARG A 229 -15.41 1.93 -12.29
N PRO A 230 -14.50 2.13 -13.26
CA PRO A 230 -13.43 1.17 -13.50
C PRO A 230 -12.49 0.97 -12.30
N VAL A 231 -12.14 -0.28 -12.05
CA VAL A 231 -11.24 -0.71 -10.97
C VAL A 231 -10.20 -1.67 -11.52
N LEU A 232 -8.93 -1.39 -11.24
CA LEU A 232 -7.86 -2.38 -11.32
C LEU A 232 -7.70 -3.00 -9.93
N VAL A 233 -7.68 -4.33 -9.85
CA VAL A 233 -7.24 -5.07 -8.66
C VAL A 233 -6.02 -5.89 -9.02
N VAL A 234 -4.95 -5.82 -8.24
CA VAL A 234 -3.76 -6.66 -8.40
C VAL A 234 -3.60 -7.52 -7.15
N SER A 235 -3.46 -8.84 -7.31
CA SER A 235 -3.33 -9.76 -6.17
C SER A 235 -2.33 -10.89 -6.48
N ALA A 236 -1.53 -11.25 -5.48
CA ALA A 236 -0.71 -12.46 -5.49
C ALA A 236 -1.45 -13.58 -4.78
N ALA A 237 -1.55 -14.76 -5.40
CA ALA A 237 -2.33 -15.90 -4.88
C ALA A 237 -1.83 -16.40 -3.53
N HIS A 238 -0.53 -16.27 -3.27
CA HIS A 238 0.14 -16.75 -2.06
C HIS A 238 0.44 -15.62 -1.07
N ASP A 239 -0.29 -14.51 -1.15
CA ASP A 239 -0.19 -13.41 -0.20
C ASP A 239 -0.56 -13.87 1.22
N SER A 240 0.42 -13.93 2.11
CA SER A 240 0.25 -14.37 3.50
C SER A 240 -0.54 -13.39 4.37
N VAL A 241 -0.70 -12.13 3.94
CA VAL A 241 -1.25 -11.07 4.79
C VAL A 241 -2.77 -10.98 4.69
N VAL A 242 -3.32 -11.19 3.48
CA VAL A 242 -4.72 -10.89 3.14
C VAL A 242 -5.46 -12.12 2.61
N ASP A 243 -6.77 -12.16 2.85
CA ASP A 243 -7.66 -13.19 2.31
C ASP A 243 -7.91 -12.93 0.82
N VAL A 244 -7.06 -13.49 -0.04
CA VAL A 244 -7.09 -13.26 -1.49
C VAL A 244 -8.34 -13.81 -2.17
N ALA A 245 -8.96 -14.85 -1.58
CA ALA A 245 -10.23 -15.37 -2.06
C ALA A 245 -11.35 -14.36 -1.79
N TYR A 246 -11.38 -13.78 -0.59
CA TYR A 246 -12.32 -12.69 -0.27
C TYR A 246 -12.14 -11.48 -1.21
N VAL A 247 -10.89 -11.09 -1.52
CA VAL A 247 -10.61 -10.01 -2.48
C VAL A 247 -11.17 -10.32 -3.87
N ARG A 248 -10.92 -11.53 -4.39
CA ARG A 248 -11.45 -11.98 -5.69
C ARG A 248 -12.97 -11.96 -5.70
N ASP A 249 -13.60 -12.51 -4.68
CA ASP A 249 -15.06 -12.59 -4.60
C ASP A 249 -15.67 -11.19 -4.50
N THR A 250 -15.03 -10.30 -3.72
CA THR A 250 -15.38 -8.88 -3.67
C THR A 250 -15.27 -8.21 -5.04
N PHE A 251 -14.20 -8.46 -5.80
CA PHE A 251 -14.04 -7.90 -7.15
C PHE A 251 -15.16 -8.34 -8.09
N ASN A 252 -15.52 -9.63 -8.05
CA ASN A 252 -16.58 -10.17 -8.89
C ASN A 252 -17.97 -9.61 -8.50
N GLN A 253 -18.23 -9.42 -7.22
CA GLN A 253 -19.56 -9.02 -6.71
C GLN A 253 -19.77 -7.51 -6.61
N ARG A 254 -18.71 -6.73 -6.30
CA ARG A 254 -18.83 -5.33 -5.87
C ARG A 254 -18.16 -4.32 -6.81
N PHE A 255 -17.38 -4.77 -7.78
CA PHE A 255 -16.78 -3.91 -8.81
C PHE A 255 -17.29 -4.30 -10.20
N PRO A 256 -18.57 -4.09 -10.52
CA PRO A 256 -19.22 -4.72 -11.69
C PRO A 256 -18.84 -4.08 -13.04
N ASN A 257 -18.13 -2.96 -13.06
CA ASN A 257 -17.82 -2.26 -14.31
C ASN A 257 -17.11 -3.21 -15.32
N PRO A 258 -17.57 -3.28 -16.57
CA PRO A 258 -17.02 -4.21 -17.57
C PRO A 258 -15.58 -3.88 -17.98
N ALA A 259 -15.12 -2.64 -17.76
CA ALA A 259 -13.73 -2.24 -17.98
C ALA A 259 -12.82 -2.60 -16.80
N SER A 260 -13.36 -2.92 -15.61
CA SER A 260 -12.56 -3.34 -14.47
C SER A 260 -11.78 -4.62 -14.80
N ARG A 261 -10.55 -4.70 -14.31
CA ARG A 261 -9.67 -5.87 -14.48
C ARG A 261 -9.09 -6.29 -13.14
N MET A 262 -8.99 -7.60 -12.93
CA MET A 262 -8.23 -8.17 -11.82
C MET A 262 -7.03 -8.92 -12.38
N ILE A 263 -5.83 -8.51 -12.00
CA ILE A 263 -4.61 -9.25 -12.23
C ILE A 263 -4.41 -10.23 -11.07
N TRP A 264 -4.25 -11.50 -11.41
CA TRP A 264 -3.98 -12.58 -10.46
C TRP A 264 -2.64 -13.22 -10.78
N TYR A 265 -1.65 -13.03 -9.88
CA TYR A 265 -0.38 -13.72 -9.96
C TYR A 265 -0.45 -15.03 -9.18
N GLY A 266 -0.47 -16.15 -9.90
CA GLY A 266 -0.48 -17.50 -9.38
C GLY A 266 -1.36 -18.41 -10.21
N ASN A 267 -1.69 -19.58 -9.65
CA ASN A 267 -2.59 -20.53 -10.28
C ASN A 267 -4.03 -20.28 -9.83
N LEU A 268 -4.98 -20.42 -10.77
CA LEU A 268 -6.41 -20.29 -10.49
C LEU A 268 -7.18 -21.24 -11.40
N SER A 269 -8.02 -22.12 -10.84
CA SER A 269 -8.84 -23.03 -11.64
C SER A 269 -9.83 -22.25 -12.50
N SER A 270 -10.20 -22.80 -13.65
CA SER A 270 -11.12 -22.16 -14.61
C SER A 270 -12.48 -21.80 -13.99
N GLU A 271 -12.95 -22.60 -13.02
CA GLU A 271 -14.22 -22.39 -12.30
C GLU A 271 -14.21 -21.12 -11.42
N LEU A 272 -13.04 -20.69 -10.97
CA LEU A 272 -12.87 -19.52 -10.11
C LEU A 272 -12.54 -18.25 -10.90
N GLN A 273 -12.37 -18.35 -12.22
CA GLN A 273 -12.04 -17.23 -13.09
C GLN A 273 -13.30 -16.53 -13.60
N SER A 274 -13.23 -15.21 -13.76
CA SER A 274 -14.22 -14.43 -14.51
C SER A 274 -13.57 -13.80 -15.76
N PRO A 275 -14.36 -13.39 -16.79
CA PRO A 275 -13.81 -12.79 -18.00
C PRO A 275 -12.99 -11.50 -17.77
N ARG A 276 -13.11 -10.90 -16.58
CA ARG A 276 -12.38 -9.68 -16.18
C ARG A 276 -11.07 -9.99 -15.45
N MET A 277 -10.74 -11.27 -15.27
CA MET A 277 -9.51 -11.71 -14.60
C MET A 277 -8.41 -12.05 -15.60
N LEU A 278 -7.20 -11.61 -15.31
CA LEU A 278 -5.99 -11.84 -16.09
C LEU A 278 -4.98 -12.58 -15.21
N VAL A 279 -4.72 -13.84 -15.55
CA VAL A 279 -3.91 -14.74 -14.72
C VAL A 279 -2.50 -14.88 -15.29
N ARG A 280 -1.48 -14.78 -14.44
CA ARG A 280 -0.07 -15.07 -14.76
C ARG A 280 0.54 -15.95 -13.68
N SER A 281 1.41 -16.89 -14.06
CA SER A 281 2.14 -17.70 -13.07
C SER A 281 2.98 -16.81 -12.17
N ASP A 282 2.97 -17.09 -10.87
CA ASP A 282 3.86 -16.46 -9.88
C ASP A 282 5.09 -17.33 -9.54
N GLN A 283 5.21 -18.49 -10.19
CA GLN A 283 6.36 -19.38 -10.13
C GLN A 283 7.24 -19.13 -11.36
N LEU A 284 8.43 -18.57 -11.15
CA LEU A 284 9.39 -18.24 -12.21
C LEU A 284 10.78 -18.79 -11.86
N PRO A 285 11.03 -20.09 -12.10
CA PRO A 285 12.30 -20.73 -11.73
C PRO A 285 13.53 -20.10 -12.38
N ALA A 286 13.39 -19.57 -13.60
CA ALA A 286 14.48 -18.87 -14.31
C ALA A 286 14.93 -17.58 -13.60
N GLU A 287 14.08 -17.00 -12.76
CA GLU A 287 14.40 -15.81 -11.94
C GLU A 287 14.53 -16.16 -10.44
N HIS A 288 14.59 -17.46 -10.11
CA HIS A 288 14.55 -17.97 -8.74
C HIS A 288 13.33 -17.49 -7.92
N ILE A 289 12.16 -17.34 -8.54
CA ILE A 289 10.94 -16.92 -7.85
C ILE A 289 10.07 -18.15 -7.58
N SER A 290 9.85 -18.46 -6.31
CA SER A 290 8.99 -19.57 -5.86
C SER A 290 7.52 -19.20 -5.79
N GLN A 291 7.21 -17.96 -5.42
CA GLN A 291 5.85 -17.40 -5.41
C GLN A 291 5.91 -15.87 -5.26
N PHE A 292 4.86 -15.18 -5.67
CA PHE A 292 4.79 -13.72 -5.51
C PHE A 292 4.45 -13.34 -4.08
N SER A 293 4.83 -12.12 -3.69
CA SER A 293 4.62 -11.61 -2.34
C SER A 293 3.60 -10.48 -2.26
N HIS A 294 3.12 -10.20 -1.04
CA HIS A 294 2.22 -9.09 -0.74
C HIS A 294 2.66 -7.76 -1.37
N MET A 295 3.94 -7.42 -1.22
CA MET A 295 4.51 -6.15 -1.67
C MET A 295 5.13 -6.20 -3.08
N GLY A 296 5.38 -7.41 -3.61
CA GLY A 296 6.10 -7.60 -4.86
C GLY A 296 5.42 -6.94 -6.06
N VAL A 297 4.11 -6.69 -5.98
CA VAL A 297 3.31 -6.12 -7.07
C VAL A 297 3.57 -4.64 -7.37
N LEU A 298 4.33 -3.93 -6.54
CA LEU A 298 4.49 -2.48 -6.62
C LEU A 298 5.74 -1.99 -7.36
N PHE A 299 6.80 -2.81 -7.40
CA PHE A 299 8.11 -2.34 -7.87
C PHE A 299 8.48 -2.96 -9.21
N SER A 300 9.15 -2.16 -10.03
CA SER A 300 9.73 -2.58 -11.30
C SER A 300 10.93 -3.51 -11.06
N PRO A 301 11.20 -4.47 -11.96
CA PRO A 301 12.43 -5.25 -11.92
C PRO A 301 13.71 -4.42 -12.00
N ASP A 302 13.62 -3.20 -12.53
CA ASP A 302 14.75 -2.27 -12.67
C ASP A 302 14.85 -1.28 -11.50
N ASN A 303 14.00 -1.44 -10.47
CA ASN A 303 14.06 -0.59 -9.29
C ASN A 303 15.45 -0.72 -8.63
N PRO A 304 16.17 0.39 -8.37
CA PRO A 304 17.56 0.34 -7.89
C PRO A 304 17.71 -0.27 -6.49
N GLN A 305 16.60 -0.44 -5.76
CA GLN A 305 16.61 -0.85 -4.37
C GLN A 305 15.89 -2.17 -4.16
N TYR A 306 14.79 -2.40 -4.88
CA TYR A 306 13.99 -3.62 -4.76
C TYR A 306 13.91 -4.49 -6.00
N GLY A 307 14.51 -4.07 -7.12
CA GLY A 307 14.52 -4.82 -8.38
C GLY A 307 15.45 -6.03 -8.36
N ARG A 308 15.68 -6.63 -9.54
CA ARG A 308 16.54 -7.82 -9.75
C ARG A 308 17.96 -7.61 -9.21
N GLN A 309 18.48 -6.40 -9.41
CA GLN A 309 19.80 -5.97 -8.96
C GLN A 309 19.69 -4.93 -7.83
N GLY A 310 18.57 -4.94 -7.11
CA GLY A 310 18.29 -3.98 -6.06
C GLY A 310 19.25 -4.13 -4.86
N ASN A 311 19.62 -3.00 -4.26
CA ASN A 311 20.54 -2.97 -3.11
C ASN A 311 19.92 -3.53 -1.82
N GLN A 312 18.59 -3.65 -1.73
CA GLN A 312 17.91 -4.07 -0.51
C GLN A 312 17.29 -5.46 -0.66
N ARG A 313 17.92 -6.45 -0.02
CA ARG A 313 17.40 -7.82 0.10
C ARG A 313 16.70 -8.01 1.44
N LEU A 314 15.41 -8.36 1.42
CA LEU A 314 14.64 -8.64 2.63
C LEU A 314 14.80 -10.10 3.06
N CYS A 315 15.90 -10.38 3.77
CA CYS A 315 16.24 -11.72 4.24
C CYS A 315 15.39 -12.22 5.42
N TRP A 316 14.83 -11.30 6.22
CA TRP A 316 13.89 -11.68 7.26
C TRP A 316 12.55 -12.04 6.61
N ASN A 317 12.37 -13.32 6.28
CA ASN A 317 11.21 -13.82 5.54
C ASN A 317 10.55 -15.05 6.21
N GLY A 318 10.68 -15.18 7.53
CA GLY A 318 10.07 -16.27 8.31
C GLY A 318 10.81 -17.61 8.26
N GLN A 319 12.05 -17.64 7.74
CA GLN A 319 12.93 -18.81 7.74
C GLN A 319 13.67 -19.03 9.07
N SER A 320 14.48 -20.10 9.15
CA SER A 320 15.37 -20.36 10.27
C SER A 320 16.50 -19.33 10.37
N ASP A 321 17.11 -19.19 11.55
CA ASP A 321 18.25 -18.28 11.77
C ASP A 321 19.44 -18.61 10.85
N ILE A 322 19.69 -19.91 10.59
CA ILE A 322 20.75 -20.35 9.68
C ILE A 322 20.48 -19.83 8.26
N ALA A 323 19.27 -20.03 7.74
CA ALA A 323 18.90 -19.55 6.40
C ALA A 323 18.83 -18.01 6.33
N TYR A 324 18.46 -17.35 7.43
CA TYR A 324 18.50 -15.88 7.52
C TYR A 324 19.94 -15.37 7.38
N GLN A 325 20.88 -15.94 8.13
CA GLN A 325 22.30 -15.55 8.05
C GLN A 325 22.89 -15.83 6.66
N GLN A 326 22.56 -16.97 6.05
CA GLN A 326 22.99 -17.30 4.67
C GLN A 326 22.48 -16.28 3.64
N CYS A 327 21.25 -15.79 3.80
CA CYS A 327 20.72 -14.74 2.95
C CYS A 327 21.47 -13.42 3.15
N GLN A 328 21.73 -13.04 4.41
CA GLN A 328 22.40 -11.79 4.77
C GLN A 328 23.85 -11.72 4.28
N THR A 329 24.56 -12.84 4.25
CA THR A 329 25.95 -12.91 3.75
C THR A 329 26.05 -12.91 2.22
N GLY A 330 24.94 -12.73 1.51
CA GLY A 330 24.93 -12.60 0.05
C GLY A 330 24.90 -13.92 -0.72
N GLY A 331 24.58 -15.05 -0.06
CA GLY A 331 24.42 -16.34 -0.71
C GLY A 331 23.33 -16.38 -1.79
N PRO A 332 23.24 -17.46 -2.57
CA PRO A 332 22.17 -17.66 -3.54
C PRO A 332 20.82 -17.72 -2.81
N VAL A 333 19.82 -17.00 -3.33
CA VAL A 333 18.49 -16.98 -2.75
C VAL A 333 17.43 -17.21 -3.81
N TRP A 334 16.33 -17.79 -3.36
CA TRP A 334 15.04 -17.76 -4.04
C TRP A 334 14.18 -16.66 -3.44
N TYR A 335 13.18 -16.20 -4.17
CA TYR A 335 12.24 -15.17 -3.74
C TYR A 335 10.86 -15.76 -3.50
N SER A 336 10.20 -15.35 -2.42
CA SER A 336 8.86 -15.84 -2.07
C SER A 336 8.05 -14.81 -1.29
N ASP A 337 6.82 -15.17 -0.96
CA ASP A 337 6.09 -14.55 0.14
C ASP A 337 6.63 -15.00 1.51
N TRP A 338 6.09 -14.43 2.59
CA TRP A 338 6.56 -14.67 3.94
C TRP A 338 6.18 -16.04 4.46
N GLY A 339 7.13 -16.67 5.14
CA GLY A 339 6.94 -17.97 5.77
C GLY A 339 6.94 -19.14 4.80
N TYR A 340 7.06 -18.90 3.48
CA TYR A 340 7.26 -19.97 2.52
C TYR A 340 8.59 -20.68 2.77
N ARG A 341 8.59 -22.00 2.65
CA ARG A 341 9.76 -22.85 2.87
C ARG A 341 9.79 -23.94 1.82
N GLU A 342 10.97 -24.16 1.28
CA GLU A 342 11.23 -25.28 0.37
C GLU A 342 12.55 -25.95 0.77
N PRO A 343 12.59 -27.28 0.90
CA PRO A 343 13.82 -28.00 1.24
C PRO A 343 14.98 -27.62 0.31
N GLY A 344 16.13 -27.30 0.88
CA GLY A 344 17.35 -26.96 0.13
C GLY A 344 17.38 -25.56 -0.48
N ARG A 345 16.39 -24.70 -0.20
CA ARG A 345 16.38 -23.30 -0.67
C ARG A 345 16.34 -22.32 0.49
N VAL A 346 17.08 -21.22 0.31
CA VAL A 346 17.03 -20.04 1.19
C VAL A 346 16.18 -18.99 0.49
N HIS A 347 15.20 -18.44 1.21
CA HIS A 347 14.28 -17.45 0.65
C HIS A 347 14.55 -16.04 1.15
N ALA A 348 14.40 -15.06 0.27
CA ALA A 348 14.19 -13.66 0.61
C ALA A 348 12.76 -13.28 0.20
N ARG A 349 12.19 -12.23 0.81
CA ARG A 349 10.90 -11.69 0.35
C ARG A 349 11.05 -11.22 -1.11
N LEU A 350 10.14 -11.61 -2.00
CA LEU A 350 10.07 -11.04 -3.35
C LEU A 350 9.67 -9.56 -3.24
N THR A 351 10.49 -8.65 -3.76
CA THR A 351 10.26 -7.20 -3.64
C THR A 351 9.90 -6.51 -4.94
N TYR A 352 9.91 -7.21 -6.08
CA TYR A 352 9.59 -6.64 -7.40
C TYR A 352 8.67 -7.55 -8.21
N ASN A 353 8.07 -7.00 -9.26
CA ASN A 353 7.18 -7.70 -10.16
C ASN A 353 7.84 -7.89 -11.53
N PRO A 354 8.29 -9.11 -11.90
CA PRO A 354 8.78 -9.44 -13.24
C PRO A 354 7.84 -9.03 -14.39
N TYR A 355 6.54 -8.96 -14.13
CA TYR A 355 5.51 -8.54 -15.08
C TYR A 355 5.12 -7.07 -14.98
N PHE A 356 5.92 -6.21 -14.34
CA PHE A 356 5.56 -4.81 -14.09
C PHE A 356 5.14 -4.05 -15.35
N ALA A 357 5.88 -4.20 -16.46
CA ALA A 357 5.53 -3.56 -17.73
C ALA A 357 4.16 -4.02 -18.28
N TRP A 358 3.86 -5.32 -18.16
CA TRP A 358 2.56 -5.85 -18.55
C TRP A 358 1.44 -5.36 -17.62
N GLN A 359 1.69 -5.34 -16.30
CA GLN A 359 0.76 -4.76 -15.31
C GLN A 359 0.45 -3.29 -15.62
N ALA A 360 1.47 -2.51 -15.97
CA ALA A 360 1.33 -1.11 -16.36
C ALA A 360 0.43 -0.93 -17.59
N GLN A 361 0.56 -1.79 -18.60
CA GLN A 361 -0.32 -1.77 -19.77
C GLN A 361 -1.78 -2.02 -19.41
N ILE A 362 -2.05 -3.00 -18.54
CA ILE A 362 -3.43 -3.27 -18.06
C ILE A 362 -3.95 -2.09 -17.23
N MET A 363 -3.10 -1.51 -16.38
CA MET A 363 -3.44 -0.31 -15.60
C MET A 363 -3.86 0.84 -16.51
N ALA A 364 -3.09 1.14 -17.57
CA ALA A 364 -3.43 2.17 -18.55
C ALA A 364 -4.77 1.88 -19.25
N GLN A 365 -5.04 0.62 -19.64
CA GLN A 365 -6.31 0.22 -20.27
C GLN A 365 -7.52 0.48 -19.37
N VAL A 366 -7.42 0.13 -18.08
CA VAL A 366 -8.51 0.33 -17.11
C VAL A 366 -8.78 1.82 -16.90
N LEU A 367 -7.73 2.64 -16.78
CA LEU A 367 -7.86 4.07 -16.56
C LEU A 367 -8.40 4.80 -17.79
N GLU A 368 -8.00 4.39 -19.00
CA GLU A 368 -8.50 5.01 -20.24
C GLU A 368 -9.99 4.74 -20.45
N ALA A 369 -10.47 3.54 -20.11
CA ALA A 369 -11.91 3.25 -20.13
C ALA A 369 -12.69 4.12 -19.12
N GLY A 370 -12.08 4.49 -18.00
CA GLY A 370 -12.68 5.42 -17.02
C GLY A 370 -12.88 6.81 -17.60
N ALA A 371 -11.91 7.31 -18.35
CA ALA A 371 -12.01 8.62 -18.99
C ALA A 371 -13.20 8.70 -19.97
N GLN A 372 -13.41 7.66 -20.78
CA GLN A 372 -14.50 7.60 -21.75
C GLN A 372 -15.88 7.58 -21.08
N THR A 373 -16.01 6.93 -19.92
CA THR A 373 -17.28 6.90 -19.17
C THR A 373 -17.65 8.24 -18.54
N HIS A 374 -16.66 9.05 -18.15
CA HIS A 374 -16.90 10.37 -17.55
C HIS A 374 -17.24 11.44 -18.59
N SER A 375 -16.57 11.45 -19.74
CA SER A 375 -16.89 12.38 -20.84
C SER A 375 -18.29 12.19 -21.42
N GLY A 376 -18.83 10.95 -21.37
CA GLY A 376 -20.18 10.66 -21.85
C GLY A 376 -21.29 11.17 -20.93
N ALA A 377 -21.05 11.27 -19.62
CA ALA A 377 -22.04 11.71 -18.65
C ALA A 377 -22.22 13.23 -18.63
N GLU A 378 -21.16 14.00 -18.95
CA GLU A 378 -21.19 15.46 -19.03
C GLU A 378 -21.94 15.99 -20.27
N ASN A 379 -21.96 15.23 -21.38
CA ASN A 379 -22.70 15.60 -22.59
C ASN A 379 -24.22 15.32 -22.53
N THR A 380 -24.73 14.84 -21.39
CA THR A 380 -26.15 14.50 -21.16
C THR A 380 -26.84 15.35 -20.09
N ARG A 381 -26.19 16.41 -19.61
CA ARG A 381 -26.80 17.47 -18.80
C ARG A 381 -26.78 18.78 -19.57
#